data_AF-A0A926E1Z7-F1
#
_entry.id   AF-A0A926E1Z7-F1
#
_cell.length_a   1.000
_cell.length_b   1.000
_cell.length_c   1.000
_cell.angle_alpha   90.00
_cell.angle_beta   90.00
_cell.angle_gamma   90.00
#
_symmetry.space_group_name_H-M   'P 1'
#
loop_
_entity.id
_entity.type
_entity.pdbx_description
1 polymer ?
#
loop_
_entity_poly.entity_id
_entity_poly.type
_entity_poly.pdbx_seq_one_letter_code
_entity_poly.pdbx_strand_id
1 'polypeptide(L)' 'MNKYTPPDFETIQKANAGDFAAMQKLLAHYNAYIMFFATHNGVVNYVYAEEIKARLMKAVLKFDIDR' A
#
# COMPACT_ATOMS: atom_id res chain seq x y z
N MET A 1 14.98 17.15 -0.36
CA MET A 1 14.40 15.80 -0.59
C MET A 1 13.63 15.41 0.64
N ASN A 2 12.30 15.22 0.56
CA ASN A 2 11.58 14.56 1.65
C ASN A 2 12.16 13.15 1.79
N LYS A 3 12.69 12.83 2.97
CA LYS A 3 13.25 11.52 3.27
C LYS A 3 12.09 10.53 3.28
N TYR A 4 12.06 9.59 2.33
CA TYR A 4 11.09 8.51 2.37
C TYR A 4 11.35 7.67 3.62
N THR A 5 10.32 7.50 4.44
CA THR A 5 10.34 6.59 5.58
C THR A 5 9.58 5.34 5.16
N PRO A 6 10.21 4.16 5.09
CA PRO A 6 9.49 2.92 4.79
C PRO A 6 8.57 2.53 5.95
N PRO A 7 7.54 1.69 5.70
CA PRO A 7 6.79 1.04 6.77
C PRO A 7 7.71 0.20 7.66
N ASP A 8 7.36 0.07 8.94
CA ASP A 8 8.08 -0.85 9.82
C ASP A 8 7.92 -2.30 9.37
N PHE A 9 8.99 -3.07 9.50
CA PHE A 9 9.03 -4.47 9.06
C PHE A 9 7.95 -5.32 9.75
N GLU A 10 7.69 -5.07 11.03
CA GLU A 10 6.67 -5.78 11.79
C GLU A 10 5.27 -5.60 11.18
N THR A 11 4.92 -4.38 10.75
CA THR A 11 3.67 -4.10 10.05
C THR A 11 3.60 -4.84 8.71
N ILE A 12 4.70 -4.89 7.96
CA ILE A 12 4.76 -5.65 6.69
C ILE A 12 4.55 -7.14 6.97
N GLN A 13 5.23 -7.70 7.96
CA GLN A 13 5.15 -9.11 8.33
C GLN A 13 3.75 -9.50 8.80
N LYS A 14 3.12 -8.67 9.65
CA LYS A 14 1.74 -8.90 10.11
C LYS A 14 0.74 -8.81 8.96
N ALA A 15 0.87 -7.82 8.08
CA ALA A 15 -0.01 -7.68 6.93
C ALA A 15 0.14 -8.85 5.94
N ASN A 16 1.37 -9.32 5.71
CA ASN A 16 1.65 -10.52 4.91
C ASN A 16 1.01 -11.77 5.52
N ALA A 17 1.00 -11.90 6.85
CA ALA A 17 0.30 -12.96 7.58
C ALA A 17 -1.23 -12.81 7.60
N GLY A 18 -1.81 -11.80 6.93
CA GLY A 18 -3.24 -11.60 6.82
C GLY A 18 -3.87 -10.71 7.91
N ASP A 19 -3.06 -10.04 8.73
CA ASP A 19 -3.58 -9.11 9.74
C ASP A 19 -4.25 -7.89 9.09
N PHE A 20 -5.53 -7.69 9.38
CA PHE A 20 -6.33 -6.62 8.80
C PHE A 20 -5.85 -5.23 9.24
N ALA A 21 -5.51 -5.04 10.52
CA ALA A 21 -5.10 -3.74 11.04
C ALA A 21 -3.74 -3.31 10.46
N ALA A 22 -2.81 -4.26 10.34
CA ALA A 22 -1.52 -4.05 9.69
C ALA A 22 -1.67 -3.74 8.19
N MET A 23 -2.59 -4.43 7.49
CA MET A 23 -2.89 -4.12 6.10
C MET A 23 -3.46 -2.71 5.95
N GLN A 24 -4.40 -2.30 6.80
CA GLN A 24 -4.94 -0.93 6.78
C GLN A 24 -3.85 0.12 7.04
N LYS A 25 -2.92 -0.16 7.97
CA LYS A 25 -1.78 0.72 8.23
C LYS A 25 -0.86 0.85 7.01
N LEU A 26 -0.60 -0.24 6.26
CA LEU A 26 0.14 -0.18 5.00
C LEU A 26 -0.59 0.64 3.93
N LEU A 27 -1.90 0.41 3.75
CA LEU A 27 -2.69 1.17 2.78
C LEU A 27 -2.69 2.67 3.10
N ALA A 28 -2.83 3.02 4.37
CA ALA A 28 -2.73 4.41 4.83
C ALA A 28 -1.35 5.02 4.55
N HIS A 29 -0.27 4.26 4.80
CA HIS A 29 1.09 4.69 4.51
C HIS A 29 1.30 5.03 3.03
N TYR A 30 0.76 4.20 2.12
CA TYR A 30 0.90 4.39 0.68
C TYR A 30 -0.19 5.26 0.05
N ASN A 31 -1.16 5.78 0.82
CA ASN A 31 -2.32 6.48 0.26
C ASN A 31 -1.94 7.68 -0.62
N ALA A 32 -0.95 8.48 -0.20
CA ALA A 32 -0.48 9.61 -1.01
C ALA A 32 0.05 9.17 -2.38
N TYR A 33 0.78 8.05 -2.43
CA TYR A 33 1.29 7.48 -3.68
C TYR A 33 0.16 6.89 -4.53
N ILE A 34 -0.78 6.17 -3.91
CA ILE A 34 -1.97 5.64 -4.60
C ILE A 34 -2.72 6.77 -5.29
N MET A 35 -2.98 7.86 -4.57
CA MET A 35 -3.69 9.04 -5.10
C MET A 35 -2.90 9.73 -6.21
N PHE A 36 -1.58 9.84 -6.05
CA PHE A 36 -0.70 10.39 -7.08
C PHE A 36 -0.79 9.57 -8.39
N PHE A 37 -0.63 8.25 -8.32
CA PHE A 37 -0.73 7.37 -9.51
C PHE A 37 -2.13 7.28 -10.10
N ALA A 38 -3.16 7.51 -9.29
CA ALA A 38 -4.55 7.55 -9.75
C ALA A 38 -4.95 8.90 -10.37
N THR A 39 -4.09 9.93 -10.28
CA THR A 39 -4.36 11.25 -10.82
C THR A 39 -3.90 11.33 -12.27
N HIS A 40 -4.82 11.70 -13.16
CA HIS A 40 -4.53 11.97 -14.56
C HIS A 40 -5.09 13.34 -14.94
N ASN A 41 -4.25 14.22 -15.52
CA ASN A 41 -4.59 15.60 -15.87
C ASN A 41 -5.24 16.39 -14.71
N GLY A 42 -4.75 16.20 -13.48
CA GLY A 42 -5.24 16.88 -12.28
C GLY A 42 -6.56 16.33 -11.71
N VAL A 43 -7.12 15.27 -12.30
CA VAL A 43 -8.35 14.63 -11.84
C VAL A 43 -8.03 13.23 -11.31
N VAL A 44 -8.55 12.91 -10.12
CA VAL A 44 -8.38 11.60 -9.49
C VAL A 44 -9.37 10.61 -10.08
N ASN A 45 -8.87 9.48 -10.57
CA ASN A 45 -9.70 8.31 -10.89
C ASN A 45 -9.81 7.40 -9.65
N TYR A 46 -10.89 7.55 -8.89
CA TYR A 46 -11.11 6.78 -7.66
C TYR A 46 -11.29 5.27 -7.90
N VAL A 47 -11.85 4.86 -9.04
CA VAL A 47 -11.95 3.43 -9.39
C VAL A 47 -10.55 2.84 -9.54
N TYR A 48 -9.68 3.54 -10.26
CA TYR A 48 -8.30 3.11 -10.43
C TYR A 48 -7.49 3.16 -9.12
N ALA A 49 -7.77 4.12 -8.23
CA ALA A 49 -7.17 4.15 -6.89
C ALA A 49 -7.51 2.89 -6.08
N GLU A 50 -8.77 2.42 -6.12
CA GLU A 50 -9.18 1.17 -5.47
C GLU A 50 -8.53 -0.06 -6.13
N GLU A 51 -8.35 -0.07 -7.45
CA GLU A 51 -7.60 -1.13 -8.13
C GLU A 51 -6.14 -1.19 -7.67
N ILE A 52 -5.47 -0.04 -7.51
CA ILE A 52 -4.10 0.02 -6.99
C ILE A 52 -4.06 -0.52 -5.55
N LYS A 53 -5.02 -0.14 -4.69
CA LYS A 53 -5.12 -0.69 -3.32
C LYS A 53 -5.26 -2.21 -3.34
N ALA A 54 -6.18 -2.75 -4.14
CA ALA A 54 -6.39 -4.19 -4.25
C ALA A 54 -5.13 -4.92 -4.75
N ARG A 55 -4.42 -4.35 -5.72
CA ARG A 55 -3.14 -4.90 -6.22
C ARG A 55 -2.06 -4.88 -5.14
N LEU A 56 -1.96 -3.80 -4.36
CA LEU A 56 -1.02 -3.70 -3.25
C LEU A 56 -1.33 -4.75 -2.17
N MET A 57 -2.59 -4.90 -1.75
CA MET A 57 -3.01 -5.92 -0.80
C MET A 57 -2.64 -7.33 -1.29
N LYS A 58 -2.95 -7.63 -2.56
CA LYS A 58 -2.61 -8.91 -3.19
C LYS A 58 -1.11 -9.15 -3.24
N ALA A 59 -0.31 -8.13 -3.53
CA ALA A 59 1.14 -8.24 -3.57
C ALA A 59 1.71 -8.51 -2.17
N VAL A 60 1.25 -7.78 -1.15
CA VAL A 60 1.66 -7.97 0.25
C VAL A 60 1.35 -9.39 0.72
N LEU A 61 0.15 -9.92 0.45
CA LEU A 61 -0.25 -11.28 0.86
C LEU A 61 0.54 -12.40 0.14
N LYS A 62 1.13 -12.11 -1.02
CA LYS A 62 1.91 -13.07 -1.81
C LYS A 62 3.41 -12.88 -1.69
N PHE A 63 3.84 -11.85 -0.97
CA PHE A 63 5.24 -11.49 -0.85
C PHE A 63 5.96 -12.59 -0.06
N ASP A 64 7.04 -13.12 -0.62
CA ASP A 64 7.89 -14.07 0.07
C ASP A 64 8.88 -13.30 0.93
N ILE A 65 8.73 -13.40 2.25
CA ILE A 65 9.65 -12.79 3.19
C ILE A 65 10.69 -13.86 3.50
N ASP A 66 11.84 -13.76 2.81
CA ASP A 66 13.02 -14.56 3.13
C ASP A 66 13.32 -14.37 4.63
N ARG A 67 13.23 -15.47 5.38
CA ARG A 67 13.43 -15.52 6.82
C ARG A 67 14.91 -15.55 7.20
#